data_AF-A0A7X8GHY3-F1
#
_entry.id   AF-A0A7X8GHY3-F1
#
_cell.length_a   1.000
_cell.length_b   1.000
_cell.length_c   1.000
_cell.angle_alpha   90.00
_cell.angle_beta   90.00
_cell.angle_gamma   90.00
#
_symmetry.space_group_name_H-M   'P 1'
#
loop_
_entity.id
_entity.type
_entity.pdbx_description
1 polymer ?
#
loop_
_entity_poly.entity_id
_entity_poly.type
_entity_poly.pdbx_seq_one_letter_code
_entity_poly.pdbx_strand_id
1 'polypeptide(L)'
;MMYEKKGRYIVEFQDIPKARQHQIEIDVEERRGNYKEVELGFDEERALNEAKRCLSCRRCLGCALCWAECKPEAIDFEMEDEVFELEVDDVIVAPGVERDVERIGRHFGLGSHLNVVTDLQMERMLSDTGPSRGLVIRPLDGEIPKRIAWVQSYESASPPMHRAALCLAVNEAIQVHGKIEGACLQIFSRNIQPFFTENEKLVAGLSGFRMDEGAVESLEPQDDGSLKLTLAINGNKEEKTFDLVVLLTQPRISKDAQALAKSLGMTLNYASFLAGEDGGLLSTEKDKVQLTPVR
;
A
#
# COMPACT_ATOMS: atom_id res chain seq x y z
N MET A 1 -35.56 -24.15 -16.79
CA MET A 1 -34.28 -23.46 -16.54
C MET A 1 -33.79 -22.89 -17.85
N MET A 2 -33.58 -21.57 -17.96
CA MET A 2 -33.14 -20.91 -19.21
C MET A 2 -31.77 -21.39 -19.71
N TYR A 3 -31.05 -22.18 -18.92
CA TYR A 3 -29.71 -22.72 -19.17
C TYR A 3 -29.56 -23.75 -20.31
N GLU A 4 -30.64 -24.16 -20.98
CA GLU A 4 -30.58 -25.11 -22.13
C GLU A 4 -30.85 -24.46 -23.50
N LYS A 5 -31.22 -23.18 -23.58
CA LYS A 5 -31.74 -22.60 -24.84
C LYS A 5 -30.76 -21.82 -25.73
N LYS A 6 -29.51 -21.61 -25.33
CA LYS A 6 -28.46 -21.12 -26.24
C LYS A 6 -27.13 -21.80 -25.90
N GLY A 7 -26.45 -22.32 -26.92
CA GLY A 7 -25.27 -23.17 -26.79
C GLY A 7 -24.20 -22.57 -25.87
N ARG A 8 -23.75 -23.39 -24.92
CA ARG A 8 -22.88 -23.03 -23.79
C ARG A 8 -21.51 -22.41 -24.11
N TYR A 9 -21.13 -22.14 -25.36
CA TYR A 9 -19.73 -21.78 -25.68
C TYR A 9 -19.54 -20.81 -26.85
N ILE A 10 -20.57 -20.11 -27.31
CA ILE A 10 -20.39 -19.05 -28.31
C ILE A 10 -21.06 -17.79 -27.76
N VAL A 11 -20.30 -17.03 -26.98
CA VAL A 11 -20.59 -15.60 -26.86
C VAL A 11 -20.34 -15.06 -28.26
N GLU A 12 -21.39 -14.65 -28.96
CA GLU A 12 -21.21 -13.84 -30.16
C GLU A 12 -20.61 -12.51 -29.70
N PHE A 13 -19.28 -12.44 -29.71
CA PHE A 13 -18.59 -11.17 -29.62
C PHE A 13 -19.05 -10.36 -30.84
N GLN A 14 -19.94 -9.39 -30.64
CA GLN A 14 -20.23 -8.40 -31.67
C GLN A 14 -18.94 -7.62 -32.03
N ASP A 15 -17.97 -7.60 -31.10
CA ASP A 15 -16.61 -7.12 -31.27
C ASP A 15 -15.66 -8.24 -31.74
N ILE A 16 -15.87 -8.70 -32.97
CA ILE A 16 -14.81 -9.35 -33.76
C ILE A 16 -13.58 -8.43 -33.74
N PRO A 17 -12.33 -8.92 -33.62
CA PRO A 17 -11.15 -8.08 -33.70
C PRO A 17 -11.16 -7.28 -35.01
N LYS A 18 -11.61 -6.02 -34.95
CA LYS A 18 -11.59 -5.11 -36.09
C LYS A 18 -10.12 -4.85 -36.43
N ALA A 19 -9.83 -4.58 -37.71
CA ALA A 19 -8.50 -4.16 -38.12
C ALA A 19 -8.09 -2.90 -37.33
N ARG A 20 -6.81 -2.79 -36.98
CA ARG A 20 -6.24 -1.61 -36.33
C ARG A 20 -6.48 -0.38 -37.22
N GLN A 21 -6.87 0.74 -36.64
CA GLN A 21 -6.92 1.99 -37.38
C GLN A 21 -5.50 2.42 -37.78
N HIS A 22 -5.32 2.78 -39.04
CA HIS A 22 -4.05 3.31 -39.52
C HIS A 22 -4.06 4.83 -39.43
N GLN A 23 -2.90 5.38 -39.07
CA GLN A 23 -2.69 6.82 -39.04
C GLN A 23 -2.94 7.40 -40.42
N ILE A 24 -3.45 8.62 -40.45
CA ILE A 24 -3.64 9.34 -41.70
C ILE A 24 -2.24 9.73 -42.19
N GLU A 25 -1.92 9.34 -43.41
CA GLU A 25 -0.67 9.74 -44.04
C GLU A 25 -0.95 10.64 -45.24
N ILE A 26 -0.07 11.61 -45.49
CA ILE A 26 -0.11 12.40 -46.73
C ILE A 26 0.22 11.51 -47.94
N ASP A 27 -0.31 11.85 -49.12
CA ASP A 27 -0.05 11.11 -50.35
C ASP A 27 1.45 11.16 -50.73
N VAL A 28 1.94 10.08 -51.37
CA VAL A 28 3.36 9.92 -51.72
C VAL A 28 3.87 11.06 -52.62
N GLU A 29 3.06 11.60 -53.53
CA GLU A 29 3.49 12.72 -54.37
C GLU A 29 3.61 14.03 -53.56
N GLU A 30 2.77 14.22 -52.55
CA GLU A 30 2.83 15.37 -51.65
C GLU A 30 4.02 15.32 -50.67
N ARG A 31 4.61 14.14 -50.48
CA ARG A 31 5.84 13.97 -49.67
C ARG A 31 7.08 14.55 -50.36
N ARG A 32 7.02 14.82 -51.68
CA ARG A 32 8.22 15.14 -52.47
C ARG A 32 8.66 16.59 -52.28
N GLY A 33 9.97 16.77 -52.09
CA GLY A 33 10.63 18.08 -52.10
C GLY A 33 10.31 18.99 -50.90
N ASN A 34 9.75 18.44 -49.81
CA ASN A 34 9.45 19.18 -48.59
C ASN A 34 9.71 18.32 -47.34
N TYR A 35 9.55 18.93 -46.16
CA TYR A 35 9.72 18.29 -44.85
C TYR A 35 8.41 18.28 -44.04
N LYS A 36 7.26 18.15 -44.71
CA LYS A 36 5.98 18.07 -44.02
C LYS A 36 5.89 16.73 -43.27
N GLU A 37 5.28 16.79 -42.09
CA GLU A 37 4.98 15.59 -41.30
C GLU A 37 4.17 14.60 -42.14
N VAL A 38 4.62 13.35 -42.18
CA VAL A 38 4.00 12.32 -43.02
C VAL A 38 2.85 11.67 -42.27
N GLU A 39 3.02 11.44 -40.97
CA GLU A 39 2.06 10.79 -40.10
C GLU A 39 1.25 11.85 -39.37
N LEU A 40 0.04 12.13 -39.85
CA LEU A 40 -0.82 13.19 -39.30
C LEU A 40 -1.58 12.74 -38.04
N GLY A 41 -1.38 11.50 -37.59
CA GLY A 41 -2.09 10.90 -36.46
C GLY A 41 -3.51 10.42 -36.82
N PHE A 42 -4.36 10.28 -35.80
CA PHE A 42 -5.77 9.93 -35.96
C PHE A 42 -6.65 11.18 -35.95
N ASP A 43 -7.66 11.19 -36.80
CA ASP A 43 -8.83 12.04 -36.60
C ASP A 43 -9.66 11.54 -35.41
N GLU A 44 -10.61 12.36 -34.95
CA GLU A 44 -11.44 12.04 -33.79
C GLU A 44 -12.20 10.72 -33.94
N GLU A 45 -12.71 10.44 -35.15
CA GLU A 45 -13.46 9.21 -35.43
C GLU A 45 -12.57 7.97 -35.33
N ARG A 46 -11.39 7.98 -35.97
CA ARG A 46 -10.41 6.89 -35.89
C ARG A 46 -9.87 6.71 -34.47
N ALA A 47 -9.64 7.80 -33.75
CA ALA A 47 -9.20 7.75 -32.35
C ALA A 47 -10.24 7.06 -31.46
N LEU A 48 -11.53 7.44 -31.59
CA LEU A 48 -12.63 6.79 -30.87
C LEU A 48 -12.80 5.32 -31.27
N ASN A 49 -12.65 5.00 -32.56
CA ASN A 49 -12.75 3.63 -33.05
C ASN A 49 -11.56 2.75 -32.60
N GLU A 50 -10.33 3.26 -32.58
CA GLU A 50 -9.17 2.53 -32.06
C GLU A 50 -9.24 2.37 -30.53
N ALA A 51 -9.74 3.38 -29.81
CA ALA A 51 -9.98 3.29 -28.37
C ALA A 51 -11.01 2.19 -28.04
N LYS A 52 -12.11 2.11 -28.80
CA LYS A 52 -13.12 1.04 -28.69
C LYS A 52 -12.57 -0.35 -29.05
N ARG A 53 -11.55 -0.42 -29.92
CA ARG A 53 -10.89 -1.68 -30.30
C ARG A 53 -9.96 -2.22 -29.20
N CYS A 54 -9.43 -1.34 -28.33
CA CYS A 54 -8.40 -1.71 -27.36
C CYS A 54 -8.97 -2.48 -26.16
N LEU A 55 -8.75 -3.80 -26.13
CA LEU A 55 -9.08 -4.71 -25.02
C LEU A 55 -8.07 -4.66 -23.86
N SER A 56 -7.33 -3.57 -23.63
CA SER A 56 -6.04 -3.69 -22.92
C SER A 56 -5.67 -2.55 -21.96
N CYS A 57 -6.54 -2.22 -21.01
CA CYS A 57 -6.08 -1.59 -19.75
C CYS A 57 -6.75 -2.20 -18.49
N ARG A 58 -6.61 -3.53 -18.31
CA ARG A 58 -6.83 -4.27 -17.04
C ARG A 58 -8.19 -4.12 -16.32
N ARG A 59 -9.24 -3.67 -17.01
CA ARG A 59 -10.64 -3.76 -16.55
C ARG A 59 -11.41 -4.78 -17.41
N CYS A 60 -12.56 -5.25 -16.93
CA CYS A 60 -13.45 -6.22 -17.59
C CYS A 60 -13.43 -6.08 -19.12
N LEU A 61 -13.20 -7.19 -19.83
CA LEU A 61 -13.07 -7.21 -21.30
C LEU A 61 -14.39 -7.56 -22.01
N GLY A 62 -15.51 -7.54 -21.29
CA GLY A 62 -16.83 -7.82 -21.87
C GLY A 62 -17.02 -9.26 -22.37
N CYS A 63 -16.17 -10.22 -21.95
CA CYS A 63 -16.24 -11.60 -22.46
C CYS A 63 -17.44 -12.41 -21.94
N ALA A 64 -18.21 -11.86 -20.98
CA ALA A 64 -19.39 -12.47 -20.36
C ALA A 64 -19.17 -13.86 -19.72
N LEU A 65 -17.94 -14.35 -19.61
CA LEU A 65 -17.65 -15.66 -19.01
C LEU A 65 -18.02 -15.70 -17.52
N CYS A 66 -17.77 -14.61 -16.79
CA CYS A 66 -18.18 -14.50 -15.40
C CYS A 66 -19.71 -14.58 -15.25
N TRP A 67 -20.46 -13.94 -16.16
CA TRP A 67 -21.92 -13.99 -16.19
C TRP A 67 -22.43 -15.40 -16.50
N ALA A 68 -21.84 -16.08 -17.48
CA ALA A 68 -22.22 -17.44 -17.85
C ALA A 68 -22.04 -18.47 -16.72
N GLU A 69 -21.01 -18.31 -15.88
CA GLU A 69 -20.72 -19.20 -14.75
C GLU A 69 -21.41 -18.77 -13.43
N CYS A 70 -22.03 -17.60 -13.40
CA CYS A 70 -22.69 -17.06 -12.20
C CYS A 70 -24.01 -17.76 -11.92
N LYS A 71 -23.98 -18.85 -11.14
CA LYS A 71 -25.19 -19.58 -10.70
C LYS A 71 -26.24 -18.70 -9.99
N PRO A 72 -25.86 -17.71 -9.17
CA PRO A 72 -26.83 -16.80 -8.56
C PRO A 72 -27.44 -15.78 -9.54
N GLU A 73 -26.96 -15.71 -10.78
CA GLU A 73 -27.38 -14.71 -11.79
C GLU A 73 -27.21 -13.26 -11.32
N ALA A 74 -26.16 -12.98 -10.51
CA ALA A 74 -25.96 -11.69 -9.85
C ALA A 74 -25.22 -10.63 -10.68
N ILE A 75 -24.78 -10.96 -11.89
CA ILE A 75 -24.00 -10.03 -12.73
C ILE A 75 -24.96 -9.32 -13.67
N ASP A 76 -25.03 -7.99 -13.56
CA ASP A 76 -25.78 -7.12 -14.44
C ASP A 76 -24.83 -6.12 -15.12
N PHE A 77 -24.76 -6.18 -16.45
CA PHE A 77 -23.92 -5.29 -17.25
C PHE A 77 -24.60 -3.96 -17.57
N GLU A 78 -25.91 -3.86 -17.32
CA GLU A 78 -26.71 -2.66 -17.54
C GLU A 78 -26.89 -1.84 -16.24
N MET A 79 -26.27 -2.26 -15.13
CA MET A 79 -26.30 -1.53 -13.87
C MET A 79 -25.64 -0.16 -14.02
N GLU A 80 -26.43 0.89 -13.79
CA GLU A 80 -25.99 2.29 -13.83
C GLU A 80 -25.71 2.82 -12.41
N ASP A 81 -24.95 3.92 -12.33
CA ASP A 81 -24.71 4.62 -11.06
C ASP A 81 -26.01 5.25 -10.55
N GLU A 82 -26.36 4.99 -9.28
CA GLU A 82 -27.51 5.59 -8.61
C GLU A 82 -27.07 6.73 -7.68
N VAL A 83 -27.77 7.86 -7.73
CA VAL A 83 -27.56 8.99 -6.81
C VAL A 83 -28.68 9.00 -5.78
N PHE A 84 -28.31 8.89 -4.50
CA PHE A 84 -29.24 8.94 -3.38
C PHE A 84 -29.19 10.32 -2.70
N GLU A 85 -30.36 10.93 -2.52
CA GLU A 85 -30.52 12.11 -1.67
C GLU A 85 -30.98 11.65 -0.28
N LEU A 86 -30.15 11.91 0.73
CA LEU A 86 -30.39 11.51 2.12
C LEU A 86 -30.43 12.74 3.02
N GLU A 87 -31.48 12.87 3.83
CA GLU A 87 -31.52 13.79 4.96
C GLU A 87 -30.99 13.07 6.20
N VAL A 88 -29.92 13.59 6.80
CA VAL A 88 -29.28 13.02 7.98
C VAL A 88 -29.05 14.11 9.02
N ASP A 89 -29.11 13.72 10.30
CA ASP A 89 -28.84 14.62 11.42
C ASP A 89 -27.33 14.85 11.60
N ASP A 90 -26.52 13.81 11.42
CA ASP A 90 -25.07 13.81 11.67
C ASP A 90 -24.27 13.11 10.56
N VAL A 91 -23.03 13.54 10.37
CA VAL A 91 -22.06 12.95 9.42
C VAL A 91 -20.76 12.63 10.16
N ILE A 92 -20.45 11.33 10.31
CA ILE A 92 -19.21 10.87 10.93
C ILE A 92 -18.15 10.70 9.85
N VAL A 93 -17.06 11.45 9.96
CA VAL A 93 -15.90 11.34 9.06
C VAL A 93 -14.82 10.49 9.74
N ALA A 94 -14.60 9.28 9.24
CA ALA A 94 -13.61 8.33 9.74
C ALA A 94 -12.54 8.05 8.67
N PRO A 95 -11.69 9.02 8.33
CA PRO A 95 -10.67 8.81 7.33
C PRO A 95 -9.61 7.88 7.91
N GLY A 96 -9.35 6.80 7.20
CA GLY A 96 -8.31 5.86 7.59
C GLY A 96 -6.92 6.50 7.58
N VAL A 97 -5.94 5.67 7.95
CA VAL A 97 -4.52 6.02 7.91
C VAL A 97 -3.90 5.42 6.66
N GLU A 98 -3.05 6.19 6.00
CA GLU A 98 -2.16 5.68 4.96
C GLU A 98 -0.73 5.55 5.48
N ARG A 99 0.03 4.65 4.86
CA ARG A 99 1.46 4.48 5.08
C ARG A 99 2.18 4.59 3.75
N ASP A 100 2.91 5.68 3.60
CA ASP A 100 3.53 6.01 2.32
C ASP A 100 4.92 5.40 2.21
N VAL A 101 5.11 4.58 1.19
CA VAL A 101 6.41 3.97 0.86
C VAL A 101 7.25 4.86 -0.05
N GLU A 102 6.65 5.85 -0.72
CA GLU A 102 7.36 6.74 -1.67
C GLU A 102 8.40 7.63 -0.97
N ARG A 103 8.20 7.90 0.33
CA ARG A 103 9.11 8.73 1.15
C ARG A 103 10.28 7.97 1.75
N ILE A 104 10.35 6.65 1.57
CA ILE A 104 11.42 5.84 2.12
C ILE A 104 12.71 6.14 1.34
N GLY A 105 13.76 6.52 2.06
CA GLY A 105 15.06 6.80 1.47
C GLY A 105 15.64 5.57 0.77
N ARG A 106 16.25 5.77 -0.40
CA ARG A 106 16.84 4.67 -1.20
C ARG A 106 17.88 3.85 -0.44
N HIS A 107 18.54 4.44 0.57
CA HIS A 107 19.54 3.77 1.42
C HIS A 107 18.95 2.65 2.27
N PHE A 108 17.63 2.61 2.47
CA PHE A 108 16.94 1.47 3.11
C PHE A 108 16.73 0.29 2.16
N GLY A 109 16.95 0.45 0.85
CA GLY A 109 16.92 -0.65 -0.11
C GLY A 109 15.53 -1.22 -0.44
N LEU A 110 14.44 -0.56 -0.01
CA LEU A 110 13.08 -1.00 -0.35
C LEU A 110 12.87 -1.03 -1.87
N GLY A 111 12.41 -2.17 -2.38
CA GLY A 111 12.22 -2.42 -3.82
C GLY A 111 13.50 -2.83 -4.57
N SER A 112 14.68 -2.54 -4.02
CA SER A 112 15.98 -3.00 -4.55
C SER A 112 16.42 -4.33 -3.95
N HIS A 113 16.04 -4.60 -2.70
CA HIS A 113 16.39 -5.82 -1.98
C HIS A 113 15.12 -6.53 -1.52
N LEU A 114 14.95 -7.78 -1.93
CA LEU A 114 13.71 -8.54 -1.70
C LEU A 114 13.47 -8.84 -0.22
N ASN A 115 14.52 -8.96 0.59
CA ASN A 115 14.41 -9.17 2.05
C ASN A 115 14.20 -7.89 2.85
N VAL A 116 13.96 -6.75 2.17
CA VAL A 116 13.49 -5.52 2.79
C VAL A 116 12.00 -5.39 2.53
N VAL A 117 11.22 -5.47 3.60
CA VAL A 117 9.75 -5.37 3.58
C VAL A 117 9.29 -4.19 4.43
N THR A 118 8.04 -3.79 4.25
CA THR A 118 7.37 -2.81 5.13
C THR A 118 6.68 -3.52 6.29
N ASP A 119 6.41 -2.78 7.36
CA ASP A 119 5.54 -3.20 8.47
C ASP A 119 4.21 -3.81 7.99
N LEU A 120 3.50 -3.17 7.06
CA LEU A 120 2.26 -3.74 6.52
C LEU A 120 2.45 -5.05 5.73
N GLN A 121 3.58 -5.22 5.05
CA GLN A 121 3.91 -6.51 4.42
C GLN A 121 4.21 -7.58 5.46
N MET A 122 4.89 -7.23 6.55
CA MET A 122 5.10 -8.13 7.70
C MET A 122 3.77 -8.52 8.34
N GLU A 123 2.85 -7.57 8.55
CA GLU A 123 1.50 -7.85 9.04
C GLU A 123 0.75 -8.84 8.14
N ARG A 124 0.80 -8.66 6.81
CA ARG A 124 0.19 -9.61 5.86
C ARG A 124 0.85 -10.99 5.93
N MET A 125 2.15 -11.08 6.19
CA MET A 125 2.82 -12.38 6.40
C MET A 125 2.40 -13.03 7.72
N LEU A 126 2.23 -12.26 8.78
CA LEU A 126 1.81 -12.74 10.09
C LEU A 126 0.35 -13.20 10.13
N SER A 127 -0.50 -12.64 9.27
CA SER A 127 -1.92 -12.97 9.17
C SER A 127 -2.18 -14.39 8.63
N ASP A 128 -3.07 -15.14 9.29
CA ASP A 128 -3.47 -16.50 8.87
C ASP A 128 -4.27 -16.51 7.56
N THR A 129 -4.93 -15.40 7.23
CA THR A 129 -5.57 -15.14 5.92
C THR A 129 -4.64 -14.35 4.97
N GLY A 130 -3.37 -14.24 5.36
CA GLY A 130 -2.28 -13.70 4.58
C GLY A 130 -1.89 -14.57 3.38
N PRO A 131 -1.12 -14.02 2.43
CA PRO A 131 -0.60 -14.78 1.29
C PRO A 131 0.29 -15.96 1.72
N SER A 132 0.98 -15.85 2.86
CA SER A 132 1.81 -16.90 3.44
C SER A 132 1.12 -17.70 4.55
N ARG A 133 -0.20 -17.49 4.78
CA ARG A 133 -1.00 -18.17 5.82
C ARG A 133 -0.35 -18.14 7.21
N GLY A 134 0.15 -16.97 7.59
CA GLY A 134 0.76 -16.77 8.89
C GLY A 134 2.22 -17.21 8.99
N LEU A 135 2.85 -17.65 7.90
CA LEU A 135 4.29 -17.97 7.87
C LEU A 135 5.11 -16.72 7.56
N VAL A 136 6.13 -16.47 8.36
CA VAL A 136 7.12 -15.41 8.13
C VAL A 136 8.26 -16.01 7.32
N ILE A 137 8.44 -15.50 6.11
CA ILE A 137 9.41 -15.99 5.13
C ILE A 137 10.22 -14.83 4.54
N ARG A 138 11.44 -15.11 4.13
CA ARG A 138 12.24 -14.24 3.27
C ARG A 138 11.61 -14.18 1.88
N PRO A 139 11.23 -13.00 1.35
CA PRO A 139 10.70 -12.91 -0.01
C PRO A 139 11.69 -13.31 -1.11
N LEU A 140 13.00 -13.27 -0.83
CA LEU A 140 14.04 -13.65 -1.77
C LEU A 140 13.99 -15.15 -2.15
N ASP A 141 13.85 -16.03 -1.16
CA ASP A 141 14.05 -17.47 -1.30
C ASP A 141 13.03 -18.35 -0.56
N GLY A 142 12.15 -17.75 0.25
CA GLY A 142 11.13 -18.47 1.02
C GLY A 142 11.63 -19.05 2.33
N GLU A 143 12.90 -18.85 2.69
CA GLU A 143 13.48 -19.38 3.92
C GLU A 143 12.94 -18.67 5.17
N ILE A 144 12.91 -19.36 6.31
CA ILE A 144 12.46 -18.79 7.59
C ILE A 144 13.59 -17.91 8.14
N PRO A 145 13.40 -16.57 8.28
CA PRO A 145 14.43 -15.70 8.81
C PRO A 145 14.62 -15.93 10.32
N LYS A 146 15.89 -16.01 10.76
CA LYS A 146 16.23 -16.17 12.19
C LYS A 146 16.63 -14.84 12.83
N ARG A 147 17.12 -13.88 12.04
CA ARG A 147 17.50 -12.54 12.49
C ARG A 147 16.62 -11.52 11.78
N ILE A 148 15.76 -10.81 12.52
CA ILE A 148 14.81 -9.86 11.95
C ILE A 148 15.02 -8.50 12.61
N ALA A 149 15.20 -7.47 11.80
CA ALA A 149 15.32 -6.09 12.27
C ALA A 149 14.11 -5.25 11.86
N TRP A 150 13.49 -4.55 12.81
CA TRP A 150 12.58 -3.45 12.52
C TRP A 150 13.36 -2.15 12.55
N VAL A 151 13.21 -1.34 11.50
CA VAL A 151 13.99 -0.13 11.29
C VAL A 151 13.05 1.03 11.08
N GLN A 152 13.21 2.08 11.88
CA GLN A 152 12.52 3.34 11.64
C GLN A 152 12.98 3.97 10.32
N SER A 153 12.06 4.12 9.36
CA SER A 153 12.40 4.59 8.00
C SER A 153 12.18 6.10 7.77
N TYR A 154 11.99 6.87 8.83
CA TYR A 154 11.68 8.31 8.77
C TYR A 154 12.33 9.06 9.94
N GLU A 155 12.75 10.31 9.69
CA GLU A 155 13.46 11.11 10.69
C GLU A 155 12.55 11.98 11.56
N SER A 156 11.48 12.54 10.98
CA SER A 156 10.61 13.50 11.65
C SER A 156 9.16 13.03 11.62
N ALA A 157 8.61 12.82 12.81
CA ALA A 157 7.19 12.61 13.07
C ALA A 157 6.86 13.18 14.45
N SER A 158 5.59 13.45 14.73
CA SER A 158 5.19 13.82 16.09
C SER A 158 5.47 12.65 17.05
N PRO A 159 5.75 12.92 18.35
CA PRO A 159 5.95 11.85 19.33
C PRO A 159 4.83 10.79 19.36
N PRO A 160 3.54 11.14 19.22
CA PRO A 160 2.47 10.16 19.10
C PRO A 160 2.56 9.24 17.88
N MET A 161 2.89 9.79 16.70
CA MET A 161 3.08 8.99 15.48
C MET A 161 4.26 8.03 15.64
N HIS A 162 5.33 8.50 16.26
CA HIS A 162 6.50 7.68 16.55
C HIS A 162 6.16 6.52 17.49
N ARG A 163 5.42 6.81 18.58
CA ARG A 163 4.92 5.80 19.52
C ARG A 163 4.04 4.77 18.82
N ALA A 164 3.11 5.19 17.95
CA ALA A 164 2.23 4.27 17.23
C ALA A 164 2.99 3.28 16.33
N ALA A 165 4.03 3.74 15.64
CA ALA A 165 4.89 2.86 14.84
C ALA A 165 5.68 1.86 15.70
N LEU A 166 6.21 2.30 16.85
CA LEU A 166 6.90 1.41 17.79
C LEU A 166 5.96 0.38 18.42
N CYS A 167 4.72 0.75 18.76
CA CYS A 167 3.70 -0.21 19.20
C CYS A 167 3.48 -1.30 18.17
N LEU A 168 3.38 -0.95 16.88
CA LEU A 168 3.24 -1.94 15.83
C LEU A 168 4.47 -2.86 15.75
N ALA A 169 5.67 -2.28 15.75
CA ALA A 169 6.92 -3.03 15.70
C ALA A 169 7.02 -4.07 16.83
N VAL A 170 6.66 -3.68 18.06
CA VAL A 170 6.66 -4.59 19.21
C VAL A 170 5.58 -5.67 19.06
N ASN A 171 4.38 -5.32 18.60
CA ASN A 171 3.32 -6.30 18.38
C ASN A 171 3.70 -7.33 17.31
N GLU A 172 4.32 -6.90 16.21
CA GLU A 172 4.84 -7.80 15.19
C GLU A 172 5.95 -8.68 15.76
N ALA A 173 6.90 -8.12 16.52
CA ALA A 173 7.96 -8.88 17.14
C ALA A 173 7.45 -9.95 18.12
N ILE A 174 6.42 -9.63 18.93
CA ILE A 174 5.76 -10.60 19.81
C ILE A 174 5.18 -11.76 18.99
N GLN A 175 4.49 -11.47 17.88
CA GLN A 175 3.91 -12.51 17.04
C GLN A 175 4.98 -13.36 16.35
N VAL A 176 6.06 -12.74 15.87
CA VAL A 176 7.20 -13.46 15.29
C VAL A 176 7.84 -14.37 16.32
N HIS A 177 8.07 -13.89 17.55
CA HIS A 177 8.64 -14.69 18.64
C HIS A 177 7.80 -15.93 18.95
N GLY A 178 6.48 -15.83 18.90
CA GLY A 178 5.56 -16.96 19.06
C GLY A 178 5.55 -17.96 17.88
N LYS A 179 6.03 -17.55 16.70
CA LYS A 179 5.99 -18.37 15.46
C LYS A 179 7.35 -18.93 15.06
N ILE A 180 8.45 -18.27 15.42
CA ILE A 180 9.82 -18.67 15.08
C ILE A 180 10.63 -18.87 16.36
N GLU A 181 10.86 -20.13 16.72
CA GLU A 181 11.65 -20.49 17.89
C GLU A 181 13.11 -20.01 17.75
N GLY A 182 13.61 -19.31 18.78
CA GLY A 182 15.00 -18.84 18.83
C GLY A 182 15.32 -17.67 17.89
N ALA A 183 14.32 -16.97 17.36
CA ALA A 183 14.54 -15.78 16.54
C ALA A 183 15.23 -14.65 17.33
N CYS A 184 16.23 -14.03 16.71
CA CYS A 184 16.87 -12.80 17.17
C CYS A 184 16.11 -11.62 16.57
N LEU A 185 15.44 -10.84 17.42
CA LEU A 185 14.55 -9.76 17.02
C LEU A 185 15.12 -8.44 17.52
N GLN A 186 15.22 -7.44 16.65
CA GLN A 186 15.81 -6.16 17.04
C GLN A 186 15.06 -4.98 16.45
N ILE A 187 14.71 -4.00 17.27
CA ILE A 187 14.10 -2.74 16.82
C ILE A 187 15.12 -1.62 16.90
N PHE A 188 15.29 -0.88 15.81
CA PHE A 188 16.13 0.31 15.70
C PHE A 188 15.27 1.54 15.48
N SER A 189 15.37 2.50 16.40
CA SER A 189 14.66 3.78 16.33
C SER A 189 15.44 4.88 17.03
N ARG A 190 15.24 6.13 16.62
CA ARG A 190 15.74 7.29 17.39
C ARG A 190 14.85 7.52 18.61
N ASN A 191 15.40 7.97 19.74
CA ASN A 191 14.64 8.28 20.96
C ASN A 191 13.77 7.11 21.47
N ILE A 192 14.28 5.88 21.40
CA ILE A 192 13.52 4.67 21.76
C ILE A 192 13.38 4.49 23.28
N GLN A 193 14.26 5.11 24.07
CA GLN A 193 14.39 4.86 25.50
C GLN A 193 13.13 5.14 26.34
N PRO A 194 12.39 6.25 26.14
CA PRO A 194 11.15 6.50 26.88
C PRO A 194 10.10 5.41 26.60
N PHE A 195 9.95 5.03 25.33
CA PHE A 195 9.03 3.96 24.93
C PHE A 195 9.42 2.62 25.55
N PHE A 196 10.71 2.27 25.52
CA PHE A 196 11.20 1.03 26.11
C PHE A 196 10.94 0.97 27.62
N THR A 197 11.28 2.03 28.35
CA THR A 197 11.11 2.10 29.81
C THR A 197 9.64 1.88 30.21
N GLU A 198 8.71 2.48 29.48
CA GLU A 198 7.27 2.32 29.74
C GLU A 198 6.75 0.91 29.45
N ASN A 199 7.38 0.19 28.51
CA ASN A 199 6.93 -1.11 28.01
C ASN A 199 7.86 -2.28 28.40
N GLU A 200 8.81 -2.06 29.28
CA GLU A 200 9.84 -3.06 29.66
C GLU A 200 9.20 -4.39 30.10
N LYS A 201 8.14 -4.32 30.90
CA LYS A 201 7.40 -5.51 31.37
C LYS A 201 6.77 -6.32 30.25
N LEU A 202 6.33 -5.67 29.17
CA LEU A 202 5.72 -6.32 28.01
C LEU A 202 6.76 -7.15 27.25
N VAL A 203 7.98 -6.64 27.15
CA VAL A 203 9.05 -7.25 26.35
C VAL A 203 10.02 -8.12 27.15
N ALA A 204 9.96 -8.10 28.49
CA ALA A 204 10.84 -8.86 29.37
C ALA A 204 10.80 -10.38 29.14
N GLY A 205 9.67 -10.93 28.66
CA GLY A 205 9.52 -12.35 28.35
C GLY A 205 10.03 -12.77 26.96
N LEU A 206 10.42 -11.82 26.11
CA LEU A 206 10.81 -12.08 24.72
C LEU A 206 12.31 -12.40 24.65
N SER A 207 12.66 -13.67 24.74
CA SER A 207 14.03 -14.12 24.57
C SER A 207 14.59 -13.73 23.19
N GLY A 208 15.80 -13.14 23.14
CA GLY A 208 16.42 -12.75 21.88
C GLY A 208 15.89 -11.44 21.29
N PHE A 209 14.96 -10.75 21.97
CA PHE A 209 14.45 -9.45 21.58
C PHE A 209 15.29 -8.31 22.15
N ARG A 210 15.56 -7.28 21.34
CA ARG A 210 16.26 -6.05 21.75
C ARG A 210 15.65 -4.82 21.10
N MET A 211 15.79 -3.69 21.79
CA MET A 211 15.43 -2.37 21.30
C MET A 211 16.66 -1.49 21.47
N ASP A 212 17.23 -1.01 20.37
CA ASP A 212 18.48 -0.26 20.37
C ASP A 212 18.26 1.11 19.74
N GLU A 213 18.80 2.14 20.41
CA GLU A 213 18.80 3.48 19.85
C GLU A 213 19.84 3.57 18.73
N GLY A 214 19.39 3.98 17.54
CA GLY A 214 20.28 4.10 16.40
C GLY A 214 19.56 4.50 15.12
N ALA A 215 20.28 5.18 14.24
CA ALA A 215 19.82 5.48 12.89
C ALA A 215 20.52 4.56 11.89
N VAL A 216 19.78 4.01 10.94
CA VAL A 216 20.38 3.23 9.84
C VAL A 216 20.90 4.20 8.79
N GLU A 217 22.20 4.11 8.48
CA GLU A 217 22.84 4.89 7.42
C GLU A 217 22.72 4.20 6.06
N SER A 218 22.92 2.89 6.03
CA SER A 218 22.87 2.10 4.81
C SER A 218 22.46 0.65 5.09
N LEU A 219 21.93 0.01 4.05
CA LEU A 219 21.63 -1.40 4.01
C LEU A 219 22.21 -2.00 2.73
N GLU A 220 23.01 -3.07 2.89
CA GLU A 220 23.72 -3.73 1.80
C GLU A 220 23.38 -5.22 1.78
N PRO A 221 23.03 -5.81 0.62
CA PRO A 221 22.80 -7.24 0.51
C PRO A 221 24.13 -8.00 0.62
N GLN A 222 24.07 -9.24 1.09
CA GLN A 222 25.19 -10.18 1.15
C GLN A 222 24.94 -11.37 0.21
N ASP A 223 25.98 -12.14 -0.08
CA ASP A 223 25.91 -13.28 -1.02
C ASP A 223 24.93 -14.39 -0.56
N ASP A 224 24.71 -14.53 0.74
CA ASP A 224 23.75 -15.46 1.36
C ASP A 224 22.30 -14.90 1.42
N GLY A 225 22.09 -13.72 0.83
CA GLY A 225 20.82 -13.00 0.84
C GLY A 225 20.47 -12.34 2.18
N SER A 226 21.35 -12.41 3.18
CA SER A 226 21.23 -11.56 4.37
C SER A 226 21.52 -10.09 4.03
N LEU A 227 21.19 -9.20 4.96
CA LEU A 227 21.27 -7.77 4.83
C LEU A 227 22.19 -7.23 5.92
N LYS A 228 23.25 -6.55 5.53
CA LYS A 228 24.16 -5.85 6.44
C LYS A 228 23.69 -4.42 6.63
N LEU A 229 23.42 -4.03 7.86
CA LEU A 229 22.98 -2.70 8.26
C LEU A 229 24.16 -1.96 8.88
N THR A 230 24.41 -0.75 8.38
CA THR A 230 25.33 0.20 9.00
C THR A 230 24.54 1.15 9.88
N LEU A 231 24.79 1.12 11.18
CA LEU A 231 24.08 1.88 12.19
C LEU A 231 24.96 3.01 12.73
N ALA A 232 24.39 4.20 12.86
CA ALA A 232 24.96 5.29 13.63
C ALA A 232 24.38 5.27 15.04
N ILE A 233 25.20 4.88 16.02
CA ILE A 233 24.84 4.79 17.45
C ILE A 233 25.83 5.66 18.23
N ASN A 234 25.34 6.71 18.89
CA ASN A 234 26.17 7.61 19.72
C ASN A 234 27.44 8.16 19.02
N GLY A 235 27.37 8.39 17.71
CA GLY A 235 28.50 8.87 16.89
C GLY A 235 29.48 7.78 16.44
N ASN A 236 29.30 6.53 16.87
CA ASN A 236 30.03 5.37 16.37
C ASN A 236 29.24 4.66 15.27
N LYS A 237 29.96 4.00 14.38
CA LYS A 237 29.37 3.12 13.38
C LYS A 237 29.44 1.67 13.85
N GLU A 238 28.32 0.98 13.81
CA GLU A 238 28.24 -0.46 14.05
C GLU A 238 27.63 -1.16 12.83
N GLU A 239 28.16 -2.33 12.49
CA GLU A 239 27.59 -3.17 11.44
C GLU A 239 26.92 -4.39 12.05
N LYS A 240 25.69 -4.68 11.61
CA LYS A 240 24.93 -5.86 12.04
C LYS A 240 24.24 -6.52 10.85
N THR A 241 24.16 -7.85 10.86
CA THR A 241 23.57 -8.63 9.77
C THR A 241 22.25 -9.26 10.17
N PHE A 242 21.23 -9.11 9.33
CA PHE A 242 19.88 -9.63 9.51
C PHE A 242 19.42 -10.41 8.28
N ASP A 243 18.53 -11.39 8.46
CA ASP A 243 17.99 -12.19 7.37
C ASP A 243 16.79 -11.51 6.70
N LEU A 244 16.05 -10.70 7.47
CA LEU A 244 14.92 -9.90 7.01
C LEU A 244 14.93 -8.53 7.71
N VAL A 245 14.64 -7.47 6.97
CA VAL A 245 14.50 -6.11 7.50
C VAL A 245 13.09 -5.61 7.24
N VAL A 246 12.42 -5.14 8.29
CA VAL A 246 11.08 -4.56 8.28
C VAL A 246 11.21 -3.05 8.47
N LEU A 247 10.77 -2.28 7.50
CA LEU A 247 10.76 -0.82 7.58
C LEU A 247 9.46 -0.35 8.24
N LEU A 248 9.59 0.37 9.35
CA LEU A 248 8.48 1.03 10.01
C LEU A 248 8.11 2.27 9.20
N THR A 249 6.96 2.19 8.52
CA THR A 249 6.50 3.25 7.63
C THR A 249 5.85 4.38 8.42
N GLN A 250 6.02 5.61 7.96
CA GLN A 250 5.41 6.76 8.62
C GLN A 250 3.88 6.73 8.40
N PRO A 251 3.05 6.67 9.46
CA PRO A 251 1.60 6.82 9.30
C PRO A 251 1.27 8.25 8.87
N ARG A 252 0.25 8.46 8.02
CA ARG A 252 -0.22 9.77 7.58
C ARG A 252 -1.71 9.78 7.30
N ILE A 253 -2.29 10.97 7.21
CA ILE A 253 -3.64 11.16 6.64
C ILE A 253 -3.61 10.86 5.15
N SER A 254 -4.61 10.12 4.67
CA SER A 254 -4.80 9.85 3.24
C SER A 254 -4.94 11.14 2.41
N LYS A 255 -4.54 11.08 1.14
CA LYS A 255 -4.74 12.22 0.22
C LYS A 255 -6.23 12.57 0.09
N ASP A 256 -7.08 11.55 0.08
CA ASP A 256 -8.53 11.70 -0.02
C ASP A 256 -9.12 12.41 1.20
N ALA A 257 -8.65 12.09 2.41
CA ALA A 257 -9.10 12.74 3.63
C ALA A 257 -8.66 14.21 3.70
N GLN A 258 -7.47 14.53 3.20
CA GLN A 258 -7.03 15.93 3.05
C GLN A 258 -7.92 16.69 2.05
N ALA A 259 -8.27 16.05 0.93
CA ALA A 259 -9.18 16.64 -0.06
C ALA A 259 -10.59 16.84 0.51
N LEU A 260 -11.10 15.87 1.27
CA LEU A 260 -12.38 15.93 1.95
C LEU A 260 -12.41 17.03 3.01
N ALA A 261 -11.39 17.14 3.85
CA ALA A 261 -11.29 18.21 4.83
C ALA A 261 -11.32 19.58 4.16
N LYS A 262 -10.62 19.73 3.03
CA LYS A 262 -10.62 20.97 2.25
C LYS A 262 -11.99 21.27 1.63
N SER A 263 -12.68 20.27 1.09
CA SER A 263 -14.01 20.47 0.49
C SER A 263 -15.07 20.82 1.54
N LEU A 264 -14.95 20.26 2.74
CA LEU A 264 -15.84 20.52 3.86
C LEU A 264 -15.48 21.78 4.65
N GLY A 265 -14.27 22.33 4.48
CA GLY A 265 -13.77 23.49 5.23
C GLY A 265 -13.46 23.14 6.69
N MET A 266 -12.80 22.00 6.90
CA MET A 266 -12.46 21.45 8.21
C MET A 266 -10.96 21.56 8.46
N THR A 267 -10.58 21.70 9.73
CA THR A 267 -9.16 21.65 10.13
C THR A 267 -8.81 20.25 10.60
N LEU A 268 -7.69 19.71 10.10
CA LEU A 268 -7.16 18.39 10.46
C LEU A 268 -6.02 18.52 11.48
N ASN A 269 -6.16 17.91 12.66
CA ASN A 269 -5.05 17.75 13.61
C ASN A 269 -4.72 16.26 13.85
N TYR A 270 -3.85 15.73 13.00
CA TYR A 270 -3.54 14.30 12.97
C TYR A 270 -2.72 13.79 14.15
N ALA A 271 -1.78 14.61 14.63
CA ALA A 271 -0.86 14.20 15.70
C ALA A 271 -1.62 13.94 17.00
N SER A 272 -2.59 14.81 17.33
CA SER A 272 -3.45 14.63 18.50
C SER A 272 -4.37 13.40 18.37
N PHE A 273 -4.85 13.07 17.17
CA PHE A 273 -5.68 11.88 16.94
C PHE A 273 -4.92 10.58 17.24
N LEU A 274 -3.70 10.44 16.71
CA LEU A 274 -2.86 9.26 17.00
C LEU A 274 -2.40 9.19 18.46
N ALA A 275 -2.36 10.33 19.15
CA ALA A 275 -2.07 10.41 20.58
C ALA A 275 -3.25 10.05 21.47
N GLY A 276 -4.48 10.11 20.94
CA GLY A 276 -5.70 10.09 21.74
C GLY A 276 -5.87 11.32 22.63
N GLU A 277 -5.17 12.43 22.35
CA GLU A 277 -5.14 13.64 23.19
C GLU A 277 -6.29 14.60 22.87
N ASP A 278 -6.76 14.62 21.62
CA ASP A 278 -7.97 15.34 21.21
C ASP A 278 -8.96 14.33 20.61
N GLY A 279 -10.15 14.24 21.20
CA GLY A 279 -11.20 13.28 20.83
C GLY A 279 -11.86 13.53 19.46
N GLY A 280 -11.11 13.88 18.42
CA GLY A 280 -11.66 14.09 17.09
C GLY A 280 -10.60 14.41 16.05
N LEU A 281 -10.75 13.81 14.87
CA LEU A 281 -9.81 13.89 13.74
C LEU A 281 -9.95 15.22 12.95
N LEU A 282 -11.08 15.90 13.12
CA LEU A 282 -11.54 17.01 12.30
C LEU A 282 -12.39 17.94 13.19
N SER A 283 -12.25 19.24 13.03
CA SER A 283 -13.17 20.22 13.63
C SER A 283 -13.70 21.15 12.54
N THR A 284 -14.97 21.53 12.68
CA THR A 284 -15.63 22.47 11.76
C THR A 284 -16.54 23.39 12.53
N GLU A 285 -16.60 24.64 12.08
CA GLU A 285 -17.50 25.68 12.60
C GLU A 285 -18.89 25.63 11.94
N LYS A 286 -19.14 24.62 11.08
CA LYS A 286 -20.43 24.44 10.41
C LYS A 286 -21.40 23.66 11.28
N ASP A 287 -22.50 24.29 11.68
CA ASP A 287 -23.56 23.71 12.53
C ASP A 287 -24.13 22.36 12.04
N LYS A 288 -23.99 22.04 10.75
CA LYS A 288 -24.54 20.82 10.11
C LYS A 288 -23.59 19.63 10.03
N VAL A 289 -22.35 19.76 10.50
CA VAL A 289 -21.38 18.65 10.49
C VAL A 289 -20.78 18.55 11.88
N GLN A 290 -21.44 17.77 12.74
CA GLN A 290 -20.86 17.40 14.03
C GLN A 290 -20.04 16.12 13.88
N LEU A 291 -18.87 16.12 14.48
CA LEU A 291 -17.99 14.96 14.50
C LEU A 291 -17.97 14.36 15.89
N THR A 292 -18.48 13.15 16.00
CA THR A 292 -18.48 12.40 17.25
C THR A 292 -17.27 11.47 17.29
N PRO A 293 -16.46 11.46 18.37
CA PRO A 293 -15.47 10.42 18.56
C PRO A 293 -16.13 9.05 18.61
N VAL A 294 -15.69 8.14 17.75
CA VAL A 294 -16.01 6.72 17.88
C VAL A 294 -15.08 6.17 18.97
N ARG A 295 -15.66 5.78 20.12
CA ARG A 295 -14.95 5.16 21.25
C ARG A 295 -14.63 3.69 20.98
#